data_AF-A0A7S3D6N1-F1
#
_entry.id   AF-A0A7S3D6N1-F1
#
_cell.length_a   1.000
_cell.length_b   1.000
_cell.length_c   1.000
_cell.angle_alpha   90.00
_cell.angle_beta   90.00
_cell.angle_gamma   90.00
#
_symmetry.space_group_name_H-M   'P 1'
#
loop_
_entity.id
_entity.type
_entity.pdbx_description
1 polymer ?
#
loop_
_entity_poly.entity_id
_entity_poly.type
_entity_poly.pdbx_seq_one_letter_code
_entity_poly.pdbx_strand_id
1 'polypeptide(L)'
;SRSRKAVQIIGGMDDEDDKEYKGYSAETRHTLQVADHEKLCQSPDFITAVVAHIIATTQEGAILVFLNGFQEIAATIEKMKASKDILPVRDMLIFPLHSSMAVADQTEVFEPCPKGKRKVVVATNIAETSITIEDVVYVVDSGRLKETGYDAKTGLPSLNDVWESRANAKQRKGRAGRVREGIC
;
A
#
# COMPACT_ATOMS: atom_id res chain seq x y z
N SER A 1 -22.88 -36.83 -2.24
CA SER A 1 -22.69 -36.80 -0.78
C SER A 1 -21.18 -36.64 -0.52
N ARG A 2 -20.59 -35.45 -0.37
CA ARG A 2 -20.85 -34.31 0.54
C ARG A 2 -20.74 -34.68 2.03
N SER A 3 -19.51 -34.87 2.48
CA SER A 3 -18.99 -34.43 3.79
C SER A 3 -17.46 -34.40 3.74
N ARG A 4 -16.87 -33.26 3.39
CA ARG A 4 -15.46 -32.96 3.70
C ARG A 4 -15.45 -31.99 4.89
N LYS A 5 -14.64 -32.37 5.88
CA LYS A 5 -14.54 -31.80 7.23
C LYS A 5 -14.45 -30.27 7.23
N ALA A 6 -15.15 -29.64 8.18
CA ALA A 6 -14.75 -28.36 8.73
C ALA A 6 -13.58 -28.59 9.70
N VAL A 7 -12.35 -28.52 9.16
CA VAL A 7 -11.04 -28.39 9.86
C VAL A 7 -10.11 -27.74 8.82
N GLN A 8 -9.46 -26.60 9.03
CA GLN A 8 -9.39 -25.70 10.21
C GLN A 8 -9.33 -24.24 9.74
N ILE A 9 -9.68 -23.26 10.60
CA ILE A 9 -9.38 -21.83 10.38
C ILE A 9 -8.78 -21.27 11.67
N ILE A 10 -7.57 -21.72 11.99
CA ILE A 10 -6.64 -21.06 12.90
C ILE A 10 -5.25 -21.35 12.31
N GLY A 11 -4.77 -20.47 11.43
CA GLY A 11 -3.38 -20.48 11.00
C GLY A 11 -2.55 -19.84 12.10
N GLY A 12 -2.04 -20.66 13.02
CA GLY A 12 -0.92 -20.22 13.85
C GLY A 12 0.31 -20.07 12.96
N MET A 13 1.19 -19.13 13.31
CA MET A 13 2.53 -19.03 12.72
C MET A 13 3.24 -20.38 12.74
N ASP A 14 3.79 -20.79 11.60
CA ASP A 14 4.62 -22.00 11.51
C ASP A 14 6.00 -21.73 12.16
N ASP A 15 6.77 -22.77 12.47
CA ASP A 15 8.11 -22.67 13.09
C ASP A 15 9.15 -21.86 12.27
N GLU A 16 8.81 -21.49 11.03
CA GLU A 16 9.59 -20.56 10.20
C GLU A 16 9.31 -19.09 10.55
N ASP A 17 8.06 -18.69 10.77
CA ASP A 17 7.69 -17.30 11.07
C ASP A 17 8.29 -16.83 12.41
N ASP A 18 8.29 -17.69 13.44
CA ASP A 18 8.88 -17.33 14.75
C ASP A 18 10.42 -17.24 14.68
N LYS A 19 11.07 -17.62 13.57
CA LYS A 19 12.49 -17.26 13.34
C LYS A 19 12.63 -15.87 12.73
N GLU A 20 11.74 -15.48 11.83
CA GLU A 20 11.78 -14.19 11.14
C GLU A 20 11.50 -13.04 12.12
N TYR A 21 10.48 -13.17 12.97
CA TYR A 21 10.04 -12.08 13.86
C TYR A 21 10.70 -12.08 15.25
N LYS A 22 11.72 -12.91 15.49
CA LYS A 22 12.39 -13.07 16.80
C LYS A 22 13.01 -11.79 17.38
N GLY A 23 13.27 -10.78 16.55
CA GLY A 23 13.76 -9.46 16.96
C GLY A 23 12.67 -8.50 17.47
N TYR A 24 11.39 -8.84 17.32
CA TYR A 24 10.26 -8.00 17.74
C TYR A 24 9.73 -8.37 19.13
N SER A 25 9.10 -7.40 19.80
CA SER A 25 8.57 -7.60 21.15
C SER A 25 7.48 -8.69 21.18
N ALA A 26 7.21 -9.23 22.37
CA ALA A 26 6.15 -10.23 22.54
C ALA A 26 4.77 -9.67 22.16
N GLU A 27 4.54 -8.39 22.46
CA GLU A 27 3.32 -7.64 22.12
C GLU A 27 3.20 -7.42 20.60
N THR A 28 4.31 -7.08 19.91
CA THR A 28 4.32 -6.96 18.45
C THR A 28 4.03 -8.30 17.78
N ARG A 29 4.71 -9.37 18.19
CA ARG A 29 4.48 -10.73 17.66
C ARG A 29 3.05 -11.20 17.92
N HIS A 30 2.52 -10.98 19.12
CA HIS A 30 1.13 -11.31 19.43
C HIS A 30 0.14 -10.50 18.60
N THR A 31 0.38 -9.20 18.41
CA THR A 31 -0.46 -8.34 17.57
C THR A 31 -0.47 -8.81 16.12
N LEU A 32 0.69 -9.20 15.58
CA LEU A 32 0.78 -9.79 14.23
C LEU A 32 -0.03 -11.09 14.14
N GLN A 33 0.04 -11.97 15.14
CA GLN A 33 -0.70 -13.25 15.16
C GLN A 33 -2.23 -13.11 15.19
N VAL A 34 -2.76 -12.08 15.86
CA VAL A 34 -4.21 -11.90 16.04
C VAL A 34 -4.80 -10.84 15.11
N ALA A 35 -3.96 -10.15 14.33
CA ALA A 35 -4.40 -9.15 13.38
C ALA A 35 -5.16 -9.78 12.21
N ASP A 36 -6.30 -9.18 11.87
CA ASP A 36 -6.91 -9.38 10.56
C ASP A 36 -6.03 -8.68 9.51
N HIS A 37 -5.10 -9.42 8.92
CA HIS A 37 -4.14 -8.87 7.95
C HIS A 37 -4.83 -8.27 6.72
N GLU A 38 -6.00 -8.78 6.31
CA GLU A 38 -6.75 -8.22 5.18
C GLU A 38 -7.25 -6.80 5.51
N LYS A 39 -7.72 -6.57 6.73
CA LYS A 39 -8.12 -5.23 7.19
C LYS A 39 -6.93 -4.35 7.57
N LEU A 40 -5.87 -4.91 8.13
CA LEU A 40 -4.71 -4.14 8.60
C LEU A 40 -3.91 -3.55 7.44
N CYS A 41 -3.69 -4.30 6.35
CA CYS A 41 -2.88 -3.83 5.21
C CYS A 41 -3.51 -2.67 4.43
N GLN A 42 -4.85 -2.56 4.39
CA GLN A 42 -5.57 -1.41 3.82
C GLN A 42 -5.87 -0.31 4.85
N SER A 43 -5.52 -0.49 6.13
CA SER A 43 -5.94 0.44 7.19
C SER A 43 -5.31 1.83 7.00
N PRO A 44 -6.11 2.92 6.91
CA PRO A 44 -5.60 4.28 6.88
C PRO A 44 -4.64 4.59 8.03
N ASP A 45 -4.89 4.03 9.22
CA ASP A 45 -4.04 4.24 10.40
C ASP A 45 -2.66 3.59 10.23
N PHE A 46 -2.61 2.34 9.78
CA PHE A 46 -1.35 1.61 9.58
C PHE A 46 -0.51 2.23 8.46
N ILE A 47 -1.13 2.51 7.32
CA ILE A 47 -0.46 3.14 6.17
C ILE A 47 0.04 4.55 6.53
N THR A 48 -0.75 5.33 7.28
CA THR A 48 -0.31 6.64 7.80
C THR A 48 0.88 6.51 8.73
N ALA A 49 0.90 5.52 9.63
CA ALA A 49 2.02 5.29 10.55
C ALA A 49 3.31 4.87 9.82
N VAL A 50 3.21 4.00 8.81
CA VAL A 50 4.35 3.60 7.95
C VAL A 50 4.90 4.81 7.18
N VAL A 51 4.03 5.62 6.58
CA VAL A 51 4.45 6.84 5.86
C VAL A 51 5.07 7.86 6.81
N ALA A 52 4.50 8.10 8.00
CA ALA A 52 5.08 8.95 9.04
C ALA A 52 6.48 8.47 9.46
N HIS A 53 6.66 7.15 9.64
CA HIS A 53 7.95 6.56 9.95
C HIS A 53 9.00 6.80 8.84
N ILE A 54 8.61 6.61 7.57
CA ILE A 54 9.51 6.89 6.42
C ILE A 54 9.88 8.38 6.38
N ILE A 55 8.94 9.29 6.63
CA ILE A 55 9.20 10.74 6.66
C ILE A 55 10.16 11.11 7.79
N ALA A 56 9.99 10.53 8.97
CA ALA A 56 10.82 10.81 10.15
C ALA A 56 12.24 10.22 10.06
N THR A 57 12.41 9.08 9.38
CA THR A 57 13.69 8.36 9.30
C THR A 57 14.49 8.61 8.01
N THR A 58 13.90 9.21 6.97
CA THR A 58 14.55 9.39 5.66
C THR A 58 14.48 10.82 5.13
N GLN A 59 15.50 11.27 4.40
CA GLN A 59 15.60 12.67 3.99
C GLN A 59 14.91 13.03 2.67
N GLU A 60 15.04 12.24 1.60
CA GLU A 60 14.60 12.63 0.26
C GLU A 60 13.98 11.49 -0.54
N GLY A 61 13.08 11.83 -1.47
CA GLY A 61 12.46 10.89 -2.42
C GLY A 61 10.95 10.78 -2.21
N ALA A 62 10.19 10.73 -3.31
CA ALA A 62 8.76 10.54 -3.25
C ALA A 62 8.40 9.16 -2.68
N ILE A 63 7.26 9.10 -1.99
CA ILE A 63 6.67 7.88 -1.45
C ILE A 63 5.48 7.51 -2.33
N LEU A 64 5.45 6.28 -2.86
CA LEU A 64 4.33 5.73 -3.63
C LEU A 64 3.63 4.65 -2.81
N VAL A 65 2.37 4.87 -2.46
CA VAL A 65 1.55 3.94 -1.69
C VAL A 65 0.58 3.24 -2.63
N PHE A 66 0.56 1.91 -2.63
CA PHE A 66 -0.42 1.11 -3.39
C PHE A 66 -1.57 0.67 -2.48
N LEU A 67 -2.80 1.00 -2.86
CA LEU A 67 -4.05 0.57 -2.22
C LEU A 67 -5.01 -0.04 -3.26
N ASN A 68 -6.06 -0.74 -2.82
CA ASN A 68 -6.94 -1.46 -3.74
C ASN A 68 -8.07 -0.61 -4.36
N GLY A 69 -8.30 0.63 -3.93
CA GLY A 69 -9.38 1.47 -4.48
C GLY A 69 -9.41 2.93 -4.02
N PHE A 70 -10.33 3.69 -4.62
CA PHE A 70 -10.47 5.14 -4.39
C PHE A 70 -10.97 5.50 -2.98
N GLN A 71 -11.79 4.66 -2.34
CA GLN A 71 -12.27 4.92 -0.98
C GLN A 71 -11.12 4.79 0.03
N GLU A 72 -10.28 3.79 -0.18
CA GLU A 72 -9.09 3.49 0.60
C GLU A 72 -8.03 4.60 0.42
N ILE A 73 -7.83 5.09 -0.82
CA ILE A 73 -7.03 6.29 -1.13
C ILE A 73 -7.56 7.52 -0.36
N ALA A 74 -8.84 7.83 -0.49
CA ALA A 74 -9.43 9.03 0.11
C ALA A 74 -9.33 9.00 1.65
N ALA A 75 -9.69 7.88 2.28
CA ALA A 75 -9.59 7.72 3.73
C ALA A 75 -8.14 7.82 4.25
N THR A 76 -7.18 7.26 3.51
CA THR A 76 -5.75 7.37 3.81
C THR A 76 -5.24 8.79 3.71
N ILE A 77 -5.60 9.52 2.64
CA ILE A 77 -5.20 10.92 2.45
C ILE A 77 -5.79 11.82 3.55
N GLU A 78 -7.07 11.65 3.89
CA GLU A 78 -7.68 12.40 5.00
C GLU A 78 -7.02 12.07 6.34
N LYS A 79 -6.68 10.80 6.61
CA LYS A 79 -5.94 10.41 7.81
C LYS A 79 -4.54 11.04 7.86
N MET A 80 -3.81 11.08 6.75
CA MET A 80 -2.50 11.73 6.66
C MET A 80 -2.59 13.25 6.89
N LYS A 81 -3.58 13.93 6.29
CA LYS A 81 -3.85 15.36 6.53
C LYS A 81 -4.30 15.65 7.96
N ALA A 82 -4.94 14.72 8.65
CA ALA A 82 -5.30 14.87 10.06
C ALA A 82 -4.13 14.53 11.02
N SER A 83 -3.06 13.91 10.53
CA SER A 83 -1.98 13.40 11.38
C SER A 83 -0.98 14.47 11.81
N LYS A 84 -0.86 14.64 13.13
CA LYS A 84 0.15 15.49 13.77
C LYS A 84 1.57 14.92 13.68
N ASP A 85 1.73 13.67 13.28
CA ASP A 85 3.06 13.04 13.09
C ASP A 85 3.60 13.26 11.67
N ILE A 86 2.76 13.76 10.77
CA ILE A 86 3.08 13.99 9.36
C ILE A 86 3.21 15.48 9.06
N LEU A 87 2.18 16.27 9.40
CA LEU A 87 2.10 17.69 9.03
C LEU A 87 3.23 18.61 9.55
N PRO A 88 3.72 18.51 10.79
CA PRO A 88 4.73 19.46 11.29
C PRO A 88 6.17 19.09 10.89
N VAL A 89 6.38 17.97 10.20
CA VAL A 89 7.74 17.49 9.88
C VAL A 89 8.29 18.17 8.64
N ARG A 90 7.49 18.31 7.57
CA ARG A 90 7.80 19.04 6.32
C ARG A 90 6.55 19.49 5.59
N ASP A 91 6.71 20.48 4.70
CA ASP A 91 5.73 20.78 3.64
C ASP A 91 5.48 19.53 2.78
N MET A 92 4.31 18.91 2.95
CA MET A 92 3.92 17.71 2.20
C MET A 92 3.06 18.04 0.99
N LEU A 93 3.27 17.30 -0.09
CA LEU A 93 2.38 17.27 -1.26
C LEU A 93 1.80 15.86 -1.35
N ILE A 94 0.50 15.71 -1.10
CA ILE A 94 -0.19 14.42 -1.06
C ILE A 94 -1.18 14.34 -2.21
N PHE A 95 -0.94 13.43 -3.16
CA PHE A 95 -1.73 13.28 -4.38
C PHE A 95 -2.48 11.94 -4.40
N PRO A 96 -3.80 11.92 -4.66
CA PRO A 96 -4.49 10.72 -5.08
C PRO A 96 -4.11 10.38 -6.53
N LEU A 97 -4.10 9.09 -6.88
CA LEU A 97 -3.93 8.65 -8.27
C LEU A 97 -4.79 7.43 -8.58
N HIS A 98 -5.87 7.65 -9.33
CA HIS A 98 -6.85 6.61 -9.66
C HIS A 98 -7.29 6.72 -11.13
N SER A 99 -7.61 5.59 -11.76
CA SER A 99 -7.98 5.52 -13.18
C SER A 99 -9.24 6.29 -13.57
N SER A 100 -10.10 6.63 -12.60
CA SER A 100 -11.30 7.45 -12.81
C SER A 100 -11.10 8.96 -12.65
N MET A 101 -9.89 9.43 -12.29
CA MET A 101 -9.60 10.87 -12.18
C MET A 101 -9.44 11.50 -13.57
N ALA A 102 -9.82 12.77 -13.74
CA ALA A 102 -9.58 13.46 -15.00
C ALA A 102 -8.07 13.61 -15.24
N VAL A 103 -7.64 13.61 -16.50
CA VAL A 103 -6.20 13.70 -16.84
C VAL A 103 -5.55 14.96 -16.26
N ALA A 104 -6.30 16.08 -16.21
CA ALA A 104 -5.84 17.33 -15.60
C ALA A 104 -5.60 17.22 -14.08
N ASP A 105 -6.35 16.37 -13.38
CA ASP A 105 -6.15 16.13 -11.93
C ASP A 105 -4.95 15.20 -11.66
N GLN A 106 -4.47 14.50 -12.69
CA GLN A 106 -3.32 13.59 -12.60
C GLN A 106 -1.99 14.29 -12.93
N THR A 107 -1.96 15.40 -13.67
CA THR A 107 -0.71 15.97 -14.19
C THR A 107 0.28 16.41 -13.10
N GLU A 108 -0.22 16.96 -11.98
CA GLU A 108 0.66 17.44 -10.89
C GLU A 108 1.48 16.32 -10.23
N VAL A 109 1.05 15.05 -10.35
CA VAL A 109 1.76 13.91 -9.76
C VAL A 109 3.10 13.62 -10.45
N PHE A 110 3.23 14.00 -11.73
CA PHE A 110 4.41 13.77 -12.55
C PHE A 110 5.48 14.85 -12.35
N GLU A 111 5.09 16.03 -11.84
CA GLU A 111 6.04 17.11 -11.57
C GLU A 111 7.04 16.72 -10.47
N PRO A 112 8.33 17.04 -10.62
CA PRO A 112 9.35 16.78 -9.60
C PRO A 112 9.01 17.46 -8.26
N CYS A 113 9.19 16.77 -7.15
CA CYS A 113 8.94 17.37 -5.83
C CYS A 113 9.83 18.62 -5.60
N PRO A 114 9.24 19.79 -5.25
CA PRO A 114 10.01 20.99 -4.96
C PRO A 114 10.97 20.81 -3.78
N LYS A 115 12.14 21.47 -3.85
CA LYS A 115 13.15 21.41 -2.78
C LYS A 115 12.56 21.79 -1.42
N GLY A 116 12.88 21.01 -0.39
CA GLY A 116 12.36 21.17 0.97
C GLY A 116 10.99 20.53 1.21
N LYS A 117 10.24 20.17 0.16
CA LYS A 117 8.96 19.45 0.27
C LYS A 117 9.14 17.94 0.21
N ARG A 118 8.07 17.20 0.48
CA ARG A 118 8.03 15.73 0.35
C ARG A 118 6.75 15.31 -0.37
N LYS A 119 6.88 14.61 -1.51
CA LYS A 119 5.75 14.09 -2.29
C LYS A 119 5.33 12.71 -1.79
N VAL A 120 4.03 12.52 -1.60
CA VAL A 120 3.37 11.23 -1.35
C VAL A 120 2.29 11.06 -2.41
N VAL A 121 2.30 9.90 -3.06
CA VAL A 121 1.31 9.53 -4.07
C VAL A 121 0.59 8.29 -3.56
N VAL A 122 -0.73 8.36 -3.43
CA VAL A 122 -1.56 7.26 -2.95
C VAL A 122 -2.40 6.76 -4.12
N ALA A 123 -2.08 5.56 -4.62
CA ALA A 123 -2.47 5.08 -5.94
C ALA A 123 -3.08 3.68 -5.91
N THR A 124 -3.82 3.33 -6.96
CA THR A 124 -4.09 1.92 -7.31
C THR A 124 -3.03 1.35 -8.26
N ASN A 125 -3.23 0.11 -8.72
CA ASN A 125 -2.42 -0.56 -9.74
C ASN A 125 -2.25 0.22 -11.07
N ILE A 126 -2.93 1.35 -11.30
CA ILE A 126 -2.60 2.25 -12.42
C ILE A 126 -1.13 2.73 -12.39
N ALA A 127 -0.54 2.85 -11.20
CA ALA A 127 0.88 3.19 -11.04
C ALA A 127 1.85 2.00 -11.26
N GLU A 128 1.35 0.78 -11.46
CA GLU A 128 2.16 -0.45 -11.53
C GLU A 128 2.89 -0.62 -12.87
N THR A 129 2.27 -0.26 -13.99
CA THR A 129 2.81 -0.40 -15.35
C THR A 129 2.87 0.93 -16.12
N SER A 130 1.72 1.53 -16.42
CA SER A 130 1.61 2.59 -17.45
C SER A 130 2.07 3.99 -17.04
N ILE A 131 2.25 4.26 -15.74
CA ILE A 131 2.63 5.58 -15.22
C ILE A 131 4.08 5.57 -14.75
N THR A 132 4.84 6.64 -15.01
CA THR A 132 6.19 6.84 -14.45
C THR A 132 6.21 8.11 -13.60
N ILE A 133 6.49 7.95 -12.31
CA ILE A 133 6.78 9.03 -11.37
C ILE A 133 8.26 8.87 -11.04
N GLU A 134 9.11 9.77 -11.54
CA GLU A 134 10.56 9.54 -11.58
C GLU A 134 11.25 9.66 -10.22
N ASP A 135 10.73 10.52 -9.33
CA ASP A 135 11.32 10.82 -8.03
C ASP A 135 10.95 9.82 -6.92
N VAL A 136 10.28 8.71 -7.24
CA VAL A 136 9.93 7.64 -6.27
C VAL A 136 11.18 6.90 -5.78
N VAL A 137 11.31 6.83 -4.46
CA VAL A 137 12.39 6.12 -3.74
C VAL A 137 11.82 5.11 -2.75
N TYR A 138 10.63 5.38 -2.22
CA TYR A 138 9.96 4.51 -1.26
C TYR A 138 8.64 4.05 -1.84
N VAL A 139 8.39 2.75 -1.79
CA VAL A 139 7.08 2.16 -2.07
C VAL A 139 6.52 1.63 -0.75
N VAL A 140 5.23 1.84 -0.54
CA VAL A 140 4.46 1.20 0.55
C VAL A 140 3.42 0.34 -0.13
N ASP A 141 3.68 -0.96 -0.15
CA ASP A 141 2.80 -1.92 -0.80
C ASP A 141 1.86 -2.57 0.22
N SER A 142 0.55 -2.47 -0.03
CA SER A 142 -0.45 -3.14 0.79
C SER A 142 -0.76 -4.57 0.35
N GLY A 143 -0.17 -5.04 -0.77
CA GLY A 143 -0.33 -6.41 -1.26
C GLY A 143 -1.71 -6.77 -1.82
N ARG A 144 -2.64 -5.81 -1.91
CA ARG A 144 -3.98 -6.01 -2.49
C ARG A 144 -4.14 -5.30 -3.83
N LEU A 145 -5.13 -5.75 -4.61
CA LEU A 145 -5.72 -5.02 -5.72
C LEU A 145 -7.16 -5.46 -5.96
N LYS A 146 -7.89 -4.68 -6.75
CA LYS A 146 -9.19 -5.08 -7.31
C LYS A 146 -8.99 -5.58 -8.75
N GLU A 147 -9.35 -6.83 -9.02
CA GLU A 147 -9.27 -7.44 -10.36
C GLU A 147 -10.67 -7.72 -10.93
N THR A 148 -10.83 -7.47 -12.22
CA THR A 148 -12.04 -7.81 -12.97
C THR A 148 -12.10 -9.32 -13.19
N GLY A 149 -13.05 -9.98 -12.53
CA GLY A 149 -13.34 -11.40 -12.69
C GLY A 149 -14.67 -11.66 -13.40
N TYR A 150 -15.11 -12.91 -13.36
CA TYR A 150 -16.38 -13.36 -13.92
C TYR A 150 -17.07 -14.30 -12.93
N ASP A 151 -18.27 -13.95 -12.48
CA ASP A 151 -19.08 -14.83 -11.64
C ASP A 151 -19.88 -15.80 -12.52
N ALA A 152 -19.42 -17.05 -12.58
CA ALA A 152 -20.04 -18.12 -13.34
C ALA A 152 -21.47 -18.49 -12.88
N LYS A 153 -21.95 -17.99 -11.72
CA LYS A 153 -23.34 -18.22 -11.27
C LYS A 153 -24.32 -17.18 -11.79
N THR A 154 -23.90 -15.92 -11.86
CA THR A 154 -24.72 -14.80 -12.36
C THR A 154 -24.49 -14.51 -13.84
N GLY A 155 -23.37 -14.97 -14.39
CA GLY A 155 -22.95 -14.72 -15.76
C GLY A 155 -22.40 -13.31 -15.99
N LEU A 156 -22.10 -12.57 -14.92
CA LEU A 156 -21.73 -11.15 -14.96
C LEU A 156 -20.24 -10.93 -14.64
N PRO A 157 -19.63 -9.86 -15.17
CA PRO A 157 -18.34 -9.36 -14.69
C PRO A 157 -18.44 -8.99 -13.21
N SER A 158 -17.42 -9.37 -12.43
CA SER A 158 -17.28 -9.00 -11.02
C SER A 158 -16.00 -8.20 -10.81
N LEU A 159 -15.93 -7.42 -9.71
CA LEU A 159 -14.71 -6.75 -9.28
C LEU A 159 -14.33 -7.30 -7.90
N ASN A 160 -13.26 -8.08 -7.84
CA ASN A 160 -12.89 -8.86 -6.65
C ASN A 160 -11.66 -8.23 -6.00
N ASP A 161 -11.74 -7.95 -4.70
CA ASP A 161 -10.57 -7.59 -3.90
C ASP A 161 -9.77 -8.86 -3.56
N VAL A 162 -8.51 -8.89 -3.99
CA VAL A 162 -7.65 -10.07 -3.95
C VAL A 162 -6.23 -9.70 -3.52
N TRP A 163 -5.52 -10.69 -3.00
CA TRP A 163 -4.06 -10.62 -2.84
C TRP A 163 -3.38 -10.59 -4.21
N GLU A 164 -2.34 -9.78 -4.33
CA GLU A 164 -1.59 -9.64 -5.56
C GLU A 164 -0.71 -10.85 -5.88
N SER A 165 -0.34 -11.02 -7.15
CA SER A 165 0.65 -12.03 -7.51
C SER A 165 2.07 -11.58 -7.16
N ARG A 166 2.98 -12.54 -6.97
CA ARG A 166 4.42 -12.26 -6.84
C ARG A 166 5.00 -11.46 -8.03
N ALA A 167 4.35 -11.48 -9.20
CA ALA A 167 4.74 -10.68 -10.35
C ALA A 167 4.31 -9.21 -10.23
N ASN A 168 3.15 -8.93 -9.60
CA ASN A 168 2.70 -7.57 -9.30
C ASN A 168 3.58 -6.94 -8.22
N ALA A 169 3.80 -7.64 -7.10
CA ALA A 169 4.70 -7.21 -6.02
C ALA A 169 6.11 -6.86 -6.56
N LYS A 170 6.63 -7.65 -7.52
CA LYS A 170 7.92 -7.37 -8.16
C LYS A 170 7.89 -6.12 -9.05
N GLN A 171 6.78 -5.83 -9.73
CA GLN A 171 6.60 -4.61 -10.53
C GLN A 171 6.45 -3.36 -9.65
N ARG A 172 5.68 -3.47 -8.56
CA ARG A 172 5.50 -2.42 -7.54
C ARG A 172 6.81 -2.10 -6.84
N LYS A 173 7.56 -3.12 -6.39
CA LYS A 173 8.93 -2.98 -5.89
C LYS A 173 9.86 -2.27 -6.89
N GLY A 174 9.75 -2.56 -8.18
CA GLY A 174 10.49 -1.88 -9.25
C GLY A 174 10.10 -0.42 -9.52
N ARG A 175 9.21 0.17 -8.70
CA ARG A 175 8.93 1.61 -8.69
C ARG A 175 9.86 2.36 -7.74
N ALA A 176 10.34 1.71 -6.67
CA ALA A 176 11.55 2.11 -5.98
C ALA A 176 12.78 1.66 -6.80
N GLY A 177 13.89 2.39 -6.74
CA GLY A 177 15.16 1.95 -7.34
C GLY A 177 15.53 2.49 -8.72
N ARG A 178 14.69 3.34 -9.36
CA ARG A 178 14.93 3.79 -10.75
C ARG A 178 16.01 4.86 -10.89
N VAL A 179 16.08 5.80 -9.95
CA VAL A 179 17.00 6.96 -9.99
C VAL A 179 18.13 6.82 -8.95
N ARG A 180 17.86 6.13 -7.85
CA ARG A 180 18.82 5.73 -6.79
C ARG A 180 18.26 4.50 -6.06
N GLU A 181 19.07 3.87 -5.21
CA GLU A 181 18.58 2.82 -4.30
C GLU A 181 17.31 3.27 -3.57
N GLY A 182 16.36 2.33 -3.45
CA GLY A 182 15.05 2.59 -2.88
C GLY A 182 14.53 1.39 -2.11
N ILE A 183 13.47 1.61 -1.34
CA ILE A 183 12.89 0.65 -0.40
C ILE A 183 11.44 0.37 -0.82
N CYS A 184 11.05 -0.89 -0.73
CA CYS A 184 9.69 -1.40 -0.87
C CYS A 184 9.50 -2.49 0.18
#